data_AF-A0A9E3NT05-F1
#
_entry.id   AF-A0A9E3NT05-F1
#
_cell.length_a   1.000
_cell.length_b   1.000
_cell.length_c   1.000
_cell.angle_alpha   90.00
_cell.angle_beta   90.00
_cell.angle_gamma   90.00
#
_symmetry.space_group_name_H-M   'P 1'
#
loop_
_entity.id
_entity.type
_entity.pdbx_description
1 polymer ?
#
loop_
_entity_poly.entity_id
_entity_poly.type
_entity_poly.pdbx_seq_one_letter_code
_entity_poly.pdbx_strand_id
1 'polypeptide(L)'
;MLGLAIAACVGGKQQISAEDRDRLKGSILDAVPADAKKVDINFENKVHIVGYKVEPELAPPNTSVKVTYYWRCDDPVEEGWQLFTHVQHEGFDKPENLDSNGPLRELKGNHQVLGPDRWERGKIYADEQSFTMPGELRGPDTMVYVGIWKGDARLRIISGPNDGDNRAIVAKIKTGVAPKKEEGKRGATDIPTLFPVKLAKDEKIVIDGRPDDKAWGGAASTGPFVDVGSGRSAASYPVTGTAKVAWDDENMYVLIEVTDPDVVGYFTDKASQPKDWTATGQPMTWTKDTAEIMIDPDGDGDNKDYYEIQINPANKVFKSQFDGYNTPKTDPQGPFGHEDWDPKMKSAVFVRGTIDKPGDKDVGYVVEAAIPWAAFEKGAKTRPPKPGDTWRMNFYAMENNGGTAWSPILGQGNFHRASRFGKVTWSTKESIAAAAAAADGGAGDGGAAIGDAGAKEGGAPAATGKPDAAAPPAPKASAAP
;
A
#
# COMPACT_ATOMS: atom_id res chain seq x y z
N MET A 1 -66.87 37.20 21.90
CA MET A 1 -65.41 37.02 21.76
C MET A 1 -65.16 35.54 21.54
N LEU A 2 -64.74 35.21 20.32
CA LEU A 2 -64.22 33.90 19.93
C LEU A 2 -62.78 33.77 20.44
N GLY A 3 -62.39 32.59 20.91
CA GLY A 3 -61.00 32.24 21.23
C GLY A 3 -60.79 30.76 20.94
N LEU A 4 -60.54 30.44 19.67
CA LEU A 4 -60.30 29.11 19.15
C LEU A 4 -58.83 28.72 19.41
N ALA A 5 -58.60 27.69 20.22
CA ALA A 5 -57.28 27.09 20.37
C ALA A 5 -57.08 26.02 19.29
N ILE A 6 -56.17 26.27 18.35
CA ILE A 6 -55.75 25.31 17.32
C ILE A 6 -54.62 24.47 17.94
N ALA A 7 -54.91 23.20 18.23
CA ALA A 7 -53.89 22.21 18.49
C ALA A 7 -53.23 21.83 17.16
N ALA A 8 -51.94 22.16 17.03
CA ALA A 8 -51.12 21.77 15.88
C ALA A 8 -50.90 20.25 15.89
N CYS A 9 -51.24 19.59 14.78
CA CYS A 9 -50.94 18.19 14.54
C CYS A 9 -49.43 17.99 14.38
N VAL A 10 -48.84 17.17 15.24
CA VAL A 10 -47.47 16.65 15.08
C VAL A 10 -47.51 15.55 14.00
N GLY A 11 -46.68 15.67 12.96
CA GLY A 11 -46.57 14.71 11.87
C GLY A 11 -46.26 13.30 12.38
N GLY A 12 -47.21 12.39 12.22
CA GLY A 12 -47.05 11.00 12.61
C GLY A 12 -46.21 10.25 11.57
N LYS A 13 -45.16 9.55 12.03
CA LYS A 13 -44.44 8.53 11.24
C LYS A 13 -45.47 7.61 10.58
N GLN A 14 -45.31 7.33 9.28
CA GLN A 14 -46.18 6.38 8.58
C GLN A 14 -46.11 5.03 9.31
N GLN A 15 -47.22 4.61 9.92
CA GLN A 15 -47.24 3.37 10.71
C GLN A 15 -47.17 2.17 9.77
N ILE A 16 -46.19 1.29 9.99
CA ILE A 16 -46.13 -0.03 9.34
C ILE A 16 -47.34 -0.88 9.77
N SER A 17 -47.71 -1.87 8.94
CA SER A 17 -48.89 -2.71 9.20
C SER A 17 -48.78 -3.47 10.53
N ALA A 18 -49.90 -3.97 11.08
CA ALA A 18 -49.86 -4.79 12.29
C ALA A 18 -48.98 -6.05 12.09
N GLU A 19 -49.07 -6.66 10.92
CA GLU A 19 -48.25 -7.81 10.52
C GLU A 19 -46.76 -7.46 10.48
N ASP A 20 -46.39 -6.34 9.84
CA ASP A 20 -45.00 -5.89 9.76
C ASP A 20 -44.42 -5.51 11.12
N ARG A 21 -45.24 -4.96 12.03
CA ARG A 21 -44.81 -4.73 13.42
C ARG A 21 -44.47 -6.03 14.12
N ASP A 22 -45.28 -7.07 13.96
CA ASP A 22 -45.03 -8.35 14.61
C ASP A 22 -43.81 -9.06 13.99
N ARG A 23 -43.61 -8.93 12.67
CA ARG A 23 -42.38 -9.38 12.00
C ARG A 23 -41.12 -8.66 12.50
N LEU A 24 -41.18 -7.34 12.63
CA LEU A 24 -40.06 -6.54 13.16
C LEU A 24 -39.74 -6.92 14.62
N LYS A 25 -40.76 -7.10 15.47
CA LYS A 25 -40.58 -7.59 16.85
C LYS A 25 -39.85 -8.93 16.89
N GLY A 26 -40.13 -9.83 15.94
CA GLY A 26 -39.44 -11.11 15.83
C GLY A 26 -37.94 -11.01 15.56
N SER A 27 -37.45 -9.85 15.11
CA SER A 27 -36.02 -9.59 14.88
C SER A 27 -35.32 -8.94 16.08
N ILE A 28 -36.06 -8.57 17.13
CA ILE A 28 -35.50 -7.90 18.32
C ILE A 28 -34.90 -8.92 19.28
N LEU A 29 -33.69 -8.64 19.77
CA LEU A 29 -33.00 -9.42 20.78
C LEU A 29 -32.89 -8.65 22.10
N ASP A 30 -32.96 -9.36 23.22
CA ASP A 30 -32.69 -8.80 24.55
C ASP A 30 -31.19 -8.50 24.77
N ALA A 31 -30.32 -9.29 24.15
CA ALA A 31 -28.87 -9.12 24.18
C ALA A 31 -28.21 -9.72 22.93
N VAL A 32 -27.00 -9.25 22.61
CA VAL A 32 -26.17 -9.87 21.57
C VAL A 32 -25.82 -11.30 21.99
N PRO A 33 -25.98 -12.32 21.12
CA PRO A 33 -25.62 -13.70 21.44
C PRO A 33 -24.17 -13.83 21.87
N ALA A 34 -23.90 -14.69 22.86
CA ALA A 34 -22.56 -14.84 23.45
C ALA A 34 -21.52 -15.42 22.47
N ASP A 35 -21.97 -16.16 21.47
CA ASP A 35 -21.16 -16.74 20.39
C ASP A 35 -20.95 -15.77 19.21
N ALA A 36 -21.54 -14.57 19.26
CA ALA A 36 -21.30 -13.54 18.25
C ALA A 36 -19.88 -12.98 18.36
N LYS A 37 -19.26 -12.71 17.21
CA LYS A 37 -18.03 -11.92 17.15
C LYS A 37 -18.38 -10.49 17.49
N LYS A 38 -17.70 -9.95 18.51
CA LYS A 38 -17.89 -8.56 18.94
C LYS A 38 -17.21 -7.62 17.95
N VAL A 39 -17.94 -6.58 17.58
CA VAL A 39 -17.43 -5.42 16.85
C VAL A 39 -18.18 -4.20 17.36
N ASP A 40 -17.58 -3.02 17.27
CA ASP A 40 -18.22 -1.77 17.65
C ASP A 40 -18.01 -0.77 16.52
N ILE A 41 -19.02 -0.60 15.68
CA ILE A 41 -18.99 0.34 14.56
C ILE A 41 -20.12 1.33 14.74
N ASN A 42 -19.76 2.60 14.87
CA ASN A 42 -20.67 3.69 15.23
C ASN A 42 -21.04 4.53 14.01
N PHE A 43 -22.34 4.53 13.67
CA PHE A 43 -22.93 5.39 12.65
C PHE A 43 -23.56 6.62 13.30
N GLU A 44 -22.83 7.74 13.27
CA GLU A 44 -23.24 9.06 13.77
C GLU A 44 -23.86 9.10 15.18
N ASN A 45 -23.48 8.19 16.08
CA ASN A 45 -24.09 7.95 17.39
C ASN A 45 -25.58 7.56 17.36
N LYS A 46 -26.12 7.20 16.19
CA LYS A 46 -27.53 6.81 16.01
C LYS A 46 -27.69 5.30 16.01
N VAL A 47 -26.83 4.60 15.27
CA VAL A 47 -26.91 3.13 15.12
C VAL A 47 -25.51 2.54 15.25
N HIS A 48 -25.40 1.39 15.92
CA HIS A 48 -24.16 0.63 16.00
C HIS A 48 -24.31 -0.76 15.45
N ILE A 49 -23.24 -1.29 14.87
CA ILE A 49 -23.06 -2.75 14.76
C ILE A 49 -22.28 -3.17 15.99
N VAL A 50 -22.92 -3.98 16.83
CA VAL A 50 -22.40 -4.41 18.14
C VAL A 50 -21.87 -5.85 18.11
N GLY A 51 -22.06 -6.54 17.00
CA GLY A 51 -21.54 -7.87 16.76
C GLY A 51 -22.01 -8.43 15.41
N TYR A 52 -21.45 -9.57 15.05
CA TYR A 52 -21.90 -10.34 13.89
C TYR A 52 -21.61 -11.83 14.07
N LYS A 53 -22.23 -12.65 13.22
CA LYS A 53 -21.95 -14.07 13.09
C LYS A 53 -21.84 -14.44 11.61
N VAL A 54 -20.88 -15.32 11.28
CA VAL A 54 -20.71 -15.87 9.92
C VAL A 54 -20.68 -17.38 10.04
N GLU A 55 -21.50 -18.05 9.24
CA GLU A 55 -21.59 -19.50 9.21
C GLU A 55 -21.61 -20.01 7.75
N PRO A 56 -20.64 -20.82 7.32
CA PRO A 56 -19.39 -21.21 8.01
C PRO A 56 -18.30 -20.11 7.96
N GLU A 57 -17.33 -20.15 8.87
CA GLU A 57 -16.18 -19.22 8.86
C GLU A 57 -15.20 -19.45 7.69
N LEU A 58 -15.13 -20.69 7.21
CA LEU A 58 -14.41 -21.12 6.02
C LEU A 58 -15.44 -21.55 4.97
N ALA A 59 -15.49 -20.83 3.85
CA ALA A 59 -16.48 -21.01 2.80
C ALA A 59 -15.80 -21.18 1.42
N PRO A 60 -15.47 -22.43 1.04
CA PRO A 60 -14.99 -22.78 -0.30
C PRO A 60 -15.97 -22.41 -1.44
N PRO A 61 -15.54 -22.51 -2.71
CA PRO A 61 -16.42 -22.28 -3.85
C PRO A 61 -17.76 -23.02 -3.75
N ASN A 62 -18.84 -22.37 -4.18
CA ASN A 62 -20.22 -22.87 -4.11
C ASN A 62 -20.77 -23.13 -2.69
N THR A 63 -20.10 -22.65 -1.64
CA THR A 63 -20.59 -22.77 -0.26
C THR A 63 -21.64 -21.70 0.02
N SER A 64 -22.79 -22.13 0.57
CA SER A 64 -23.79 -21.20 1.12
C SER A 64 -23.28 -20.61 2.43
N VAL A 65 -23.30 -19.29 2.56
CA VAL A 65 -22.90 -18.55 3.75
C VAL A 65 -24.07 -17.78 4.31
N LYS A 66 -24.31 -17.93 5.61
CA LYS A 66 -25.22 -17.10 6.39
C LYS A 66 -24.41 -16.07 7.18
N VAL A 67 -24.83 -14.81 7.12
CA VAL A 67 -24.29 -13.73 7.94
C VAL A 67 -25.42 -13.12 8.74
N THR A 68 -25.22 -12.98 10.05
CA THR A 68 -26.13 -12.27 10.95
C THR A 68 -25.42 -11.06 11.51
N TYR A 69 -26.00 -9.87 11.34
CA TYR A 69 -25.53 -8.63 11.94
C TYR A 69 -26.39 -8.30 13.15
N TYR A 70 -25.75 -7.82 14.23
CA TYR A 70 -26.45 -7.35 15.41
C TYR A 70 -26.36 -5.84 15.48
N TRP A 71 -27.46 -5.18 15.12
CA TRP A 71 -27.57 -3.72 15.07
C TRP A 71 -28.21 -3.20 16.35
N ARG A 72 -27.57 -2.26 17.04
CA ARG A 72 -28.18 -1.54 18.17
C ARG A 72 -28.62 -0.15 17.71
N CYS A 73 -29.88 0.19 17.92
CA CYS A 73 -30.38 1.53 17.65
C CYS A 73 -30.22 2.40 18.91
N ASP A 74 -29.26 3.31 18.94
CA ASP A 74 -29.03 4.22 20.07
C ASP A 74 -29.86 5.51 19.98
N ASP A 75 -30.19 5.93 18.76
CA ASP A 75 -31.14 7.00 18.46
C ASP A 75 -31.83 6.73 17.12
N PRO A 76 -33.18 6.82 17.01
CA PRO A 76 -33.86 6.55 15.75
C PRO A 76 -33.38 7.45 14.62
N VAL A 77 -33.21 6.85 13.44
CA VAL A 77 -32.90 7.58 12.21
C VAL A 77 -34.19 8.13 11.58
N GLU A 78 -34.04 9.15 10.73
CA GLU A 78 -35.17 9.78 10.05
C GLU A 78 -35.80 8.84 9.00
N GLU A 79 -37.02 9.14 8.56
CA GLU A 79 -37.69 8.31 7.55
C GLU A 79 -36.91 8.22 6.24
N GLY A 80 -36.87 7.02 5.65
CA GLY A 80 -36.26 6.75 4.34
C GLY A 80 -34.79 6.33 4.37
N TRP A 81 -34.16 6.22 5.54
CA TRP A 81 -32.86 5.54 5.67
C TRP A 81 -33.03 4.03 5.51
N GLN A 82 -32.11 3.40 4.79
CA GLN A 82 -32.14 1.98 4.42
C GLN A 82 -30.79 1.34 4.67
N LEU A 83 -30.75 0.02 4.88
CA LEU A 83 -29.52 -0.75 4.99
C LEU A 83 -29.00 -1.12 3.60
N PHE A 84 -27.67 -1.16 3.44
CA PHE A 84 -27.02 -1.79 2.28
C PHE A 84 -25.99 -2.83 2.75
N THR A 85 -25.70 -3.80 1.89
CA THR A 85 -24.67 -4.82 2.07
C THR A 85 -23.96 -5.08 0.75
N HIS A 86 -22.63 -4.96 0.76
CA HIS A 86 -21.77 -5.33 -0.36
C HIS A 86 -20.85 -6.49 0.04
N VAL A 87 -20.85 -7.56 -0.75
CA VAL A 87 -19.93 -8.69 -0.59
C VAL A 87 -18.86 -8.60 -1.69
N GLN A 88 -17.61 -8.41 -1.28
CA GLN A 88 -16.48 -8.28 -2.20
C GLN A 88 -15.60 -9.53 -2.11
N HIS A 89 -15.55 -10.28 -3.20
CA HIS A 89 -14.60 -11.37 -3.35
C HIS A 89 -13.26 -10.81 -3.83
N GLU A 90 -12.16 -11.31 -3.26
CA GLU A 90 -10.82 -10.94 -3.72
C GLU A 90 -10.61 -11.39 -5.17
N GLY A 91 -10.10 -10.48 -6.01
CA GLY A 91 -9.89 -10.70 -7.46
C GLY A 91 -11.12 -10.49 -8.35
N PHE A 92 -12.24 -10.00 -7.81
CA PHE A 92 -13.43 -9.61 -8.57
C PHE A 92 -13.51 -8.09 -8.70
N ASP A 93 -13.88 -7.58 -9.88
CA ASP A 93 -13.90 -6.14 -10.17
C ASP A 93 -15.05 -5.39 -9.49
N LYS A 94 -16.13 -6.11 -9.14
CA LYS A 94 -17.34 -5.52 -8.56
C LYS A 94 -17.82 -6.36 -7.38
N PRO A 95 -18.38 -5.73 -6.33
CA PRO A 95 -19.03 -6.44 -5.26
C PRO A 95 -20.40 -6.97 -5.69
N GLU A 96 -20.87 -8.03 -5.03
CA GLU A 96 -22.26 -8.44 -5.03
C GLU A 96 -23.06 -7.53 -4.08
N ASN A 97 -24.28 -7.16 -4.49
CA ASN A 97 -25.18 -6.34 -3.69
C ASN A 97 -26.28 -7.22 -3.07
N LEU A 98 -26.44 -7.12 -1.75
CA LEU A 98 -27.41 -7.88 -0.97
C LEU A 98 -28.47 -6.98 -0.31
N ASP A 99 -28.74 -5.80 -0.85
CA ASP A 99 -29.55 -4.76 -0.18
C ASP A 99 -31.01 -5.17 0.04
N SER A 100 -31.50 -6.15 -0.70
CA SER A 100 -32.87 -6.68 -0.62
C SER A 100 -32.94 -8.12 -0.12
N ASN A 101 -31.84 -8.65 0.43
CA ASN A 101 -31.73 -10.04 0.85
C ASN A 101 -31.96 -10.16 2.37
N GLY A 102 -32.99 -10.88 2.80
CA GLY A 102 -33.24 -11.17 4.22
C GLY A 102 -34.47 -10.47 4.81
N PRO A 103 -34.91 -10.86 6.02
CA PRO A 103 -36.19 -10.42 6.58
C PRO A 103 -36.31 -8.91 6.78
N LEU A 104 -35.25 -8.25 7.25
CA LEU A 104 -35.23 -6.80 7.47
C LEU A 104 -34.96 -6.00 6.19
N ARG A 105 -34.67 -6.68 5.07
CA ARG A 105 -34.28 -6.08 3.79
C ARG A 105 -35.41 -6.10 2.75
N GLU A 106 -36.59 -6.61 3.10
CA GLU A 106 -37.72 -6.67 2.18
C GLU A 106 -38.11 -5.27 1.68
N LEU A 107 -38.14 -5.12 0.36
CA LEU A 107 -38.53 -3.88 -0.30
C LEU A 107 -40.02 -3.86 -0.66
N LYS A 108 -40.66 -2.72 -0.40
CA LYS A 108 -41.95 -2.36 -0.99
C LYS A 108 -41.78 -1.07 -1.78
N GLY A 109 -41.77 -1.19 -3.10
CA GLY A 109 -41.30 -0.09 -3.96
C GLY A 109 -39.79 0.09 -3.78
N ASN A 110 -39.36 1.30 -3.43
CA ASN A 110 -37.93 1.63 -3.24
C ASN A 110 -37.54 1.81 -1.76
N HIS A 111 -38.29 1.17 -0.85
CA HIS A 111 -38.13 1.33 0.60
C HIS A 111 -38.16 -0.02 1.32
N GLN A 112 -37.22 -0.24 2.23
CA GLN A 112 -37.19 -1.38 3.15
C GLN A 112 -38.30 -1.25 4.20
N VAL A 113 -39.28 -2.16 4.17
CA VAL A 113 -40.48 -2.09 5.02
C VAL A 113 -40.14 -2.14 6.52
N LEU A 114 -39.11 -2.92 6.87
CA LEU A 114 -38.64 -3.13 8.23
C LEU A 114 -37.28 -2.45 8.48
N GLY A 115 -36.96 -1.44 7.67
CA GLY A 115 -35.68 -0.74 7.68
C GLY A 115 -35.39 0.03 8.98
N PRO A 116 -34.19 0.64 9.07
CA PRO A 116 -33.67 1.22 10.30
C PRO A 116 -34.47 2.44 10.77
N ASP A 117 -35.23 3.08 9.88
CA ASP A 117 -36.13 4.18 10.23
C ASP A 117 -37.37 3.75 11.04
N ARG A 118 -37.61 2.44 11.16
CA ARG A 118 -38.63 1.83 12.02
C ARG A 118 -38.08 1.34 13.36
N TRP A 119 -36.77 1.45 13.59
CA TRP A 119 -36.14 0.91 14.79
C TRP A 119 -36.33 1.79 16.01
N GLU A 120 -36.39 1.14 17.17
CA GLU A 120 -36.64 1.75 18.47
C GLU A 120 -35.34 1.89 19.27
N ARG A 121 -35.22 3.02 19.96
CA ARG A 121 -34.08 3.32 20.83
C ARG A 121 -33.84 2.20 21.85
N GLY A 122 -32.59 1.81 22.00
CA GLY A 122 -32.10 0.79 22.94
C GLY A 122 -32.32 -0.65 22.49
N LYS A 123 -32.99 -0.89 21.36
CA LYS A 123 -33.23 -2.25 20.85
C LYS A 123 -32.06 -2.75 20.00
N ILE A 124 -31.86 -4.06 20.06
CA ILE A 124 -30.90 -4.79 19.22
C ILE A 124 -31.70 -5.59 18.19
N TYR A 125 -31.34 -5.48 16.92
CA TYR A 125 -31.96 -6.15 15.80
C TYR A 125 -31.00 -7.17 15.20
N ALA A 126 -31.47 -8.41 15.03
CA ALA A 126 -30.79 -9.44 14.28
C ALA A 126 -31.18 -9.32 12.79
N ASP A 127 -30.21 -8.97 11.96
CA ASP A 127 -30.36 -8.85 10.51
C ASP A 127 -29.67 -10.03 9.84
N GLU A 128 -30.44 -10.95 9.29
CA GLU A 128 -29.94 -12.19 8.69
C GLU A 128 -29.96 -12.10 7.16
N GLN A 129 -28.81 -12.41 6.54
CA GLN A 129 -28.67 -12.52 5.09
C GLN A 129 -27.98 -13.82 4.72
N SER A 130 -28.22 -14.32 3.52
CA SER A 130 -27.52 -15.49 3.00
C SER A 130 -27.14 -15.30 1.54
N PHE A 131 -25.94 -15.73 1.17
CA PHE A 131 -25.44 -15.70 -0.20
C PHE A 131 -24.62 -16.95 -0.48
N THR A 132 -24.38 -17.23 -1.76
CA THR A 132 -23.58 -18.40 -2.18
C THR A 132 -22.24 -17.91 -2.70
N MET A 133 -21.16 -18.48 -2.18
CA MET A 133 -19.82 -18.20 -2.70
C MET A 133 -19.72 -18.57 -4.19
N PRO A 134 -19.15 -17.72 -5.05
CA PRO A 134 -18.94 -18.05 -6.46
C PRO A 134 -18.21 -19.39 -6.66
N GLY A 135 -18.52 -20.08 -7.76
CA GLY A 135 -17.77 -21.29 -8.15
C GLY A 135 -16.31 -21.02 -8.53
N GLU A 136 -16.00 -19.79 -8.96
CA GLU A 136 -14.66 -19.36 -9.40
C GLU A 136 -14.07 -18.33 -8.43
N LEU A 137 -13.93 -18.67 -7.14
CA LEU A 137 -13.22 -17.81 -6.19
C LEU A 137 -11.75 -17.64 -6.61
N ARG A 138 -11.27 -16.40 -6.65
CA ARG A 138 -9.93 -16.03 -7.19
C ARG A 138 -8.90 -15.72 -6.10
N GLY A 139 -9.35 -15.56 -4.86
CA GLY A 139 -8.49 -15.18 -3.75
C GLY A 139 -8.95 -15.73 -2.40
N PRO A 140 -8.10 -15.59 -1.37
CA PRO A 140 -8.27 -16.22 -0.06
C PRO A 140 -9.34 -15.59 0.81
N ASP A 141 -9.71 -14.33 0.54
CA ASP A 141 -10.64 -13.57 1.37
C ASP A 141 -11.90 -13.12 0.61
N THR A 142 -13.03 -13.11 1.32
CA THR A 142 -14.25 -12.40 0.93
C THR A 142 -14.61 -11.42 2.04
N MET A 143 -14.77 -10.14 1.69
CA MET A 143 -15.05 -9.06 2.62
C MET A 143 -16.53 -8.69 2.57
N VAL A 144 -17.15 -8.56 3.74
CA VAL A 144 -18.56 -8.13 3.87
C VAL A 144 -18.59 -6.72 4.42
N TYR A 145 -19.16 -5.82 3.62
CA TYR A 145 -19.35 -4.42 3.93
C TYR A 145 -20.83 -4.12 4.15
N VAL A 146 -21.16 -3.26 5.11
CA VAL A 146 -22.53 -2.80 5.32
C VAL A 146 -22.58 -1.30 5.59
N GLY A 147 -23.76 -0.73 5.51
CA GLY A 147 -23.99 0.62 6.01
C GLY A 147 -25.44 1.04 5.86
N ILE A 148 -25.68 2.33 6.08
CA ILE A 148 -27.01 2.93 6.11
C ILE A 148 -27.03 4.10 5.11
N TRP A 149 -27.99 4.11 4.19
CA TRP A 149 -28.03 5.04 3.07
C TRP A 149 -29.41 5.66 2.84
N LYS A 150 -29.44 6.82 2.18
CA LYS A 150 -30.65 7.52 1.75
C LYS A 150 -30.33 8.40 0.54
N GLY A 151 -30.87 8.04 -0.63
CA GLY A 151 -30.50 8.71 -1.89
C GLY A 151 -29.00 8.52 -2.16
N ASP A 152 -28.27 9.61 -2.37
CA ASP A 152 -26.81 9.58 -2.57
C ASP A 152 -26.01 9.70 -1.26
N ALA A 153 -26.69 9.81 -0.11
CA ALA A 153 -26.04 9.95 1.19
C ALA A 153 -25.86 8.61 1.91
N ARG A 154 -24.79 8.51 2.70
CA ARG A 154 -24.54 7.43 3.67
C ARG A 154 -24.36 8.02 5.07
N LEU A 155 -24.89 7.36 6.10
CA LEU A 155 -24.56 7.72 7.48
C LEU A 155 -23.06 7.55 7.69
N ARG A 156 -22.44 8.57 8.28
CA ARG A 156 -20.99 8.55 8.50
C ARG A 156 -20.62 7.58 9.62
N ILE A 157 -19.53 6.86 9.39
CA ILE A 157 -18.92 6.02 10.42
C ILE A 157 -17.95 6.90 11.20
N ILE A 158 -18.20 7.08 12.49
CA ILE A 158 -17.36 7.92 13.35
C ILE A 158 -16.35 7.11 14.17
N SER A 159 -16.59 5.81 14.35
CA SER A 159 -15.63 4.87 14.92
C SER A 159 -15.90 3.44 14.44
N GLY A 160 -14.86 2.59 14.50
CA GLY A 160 -14.92 1.18 14.10
C GLY A 160 -14.34 0.90 12.71
N PRO A 161 -14.13 -0.39 12.36
CA PRO A 161 -13.56 -0.78 11.07
C PRO A 161 -14.41 -0.33 9.87
N ASN A 162 -13.79 0.39 8.93
CA ASN A 162 -14.44 0.90 7.73
C ASN A 162 -13.41 1.09 6.60
N ASP A 163 -13.90 1.41 5.40
CA ASP A 163 -13.10 1.57 4.18
C ASP A 163 -12.83 3.03 3.76
N GLY A 164 -13.22 4.02 4.57
CA GLY A 164 -13.11 5.44 4.25
C GLY A 164 -14.26 6.00 3.39
N ASP A 165 -15.17 5.17 2.88
CA ASP A 165 -16.34 5.59 2.06
C ASP A 165 -17.68 5.33 2.79
N ASN A 166 -17.64 5.44 4.12
CA ASN A 166 -18.79 5.17 5.00
C ASN A 166 -19.40 3.76 4.80
N ARG A 167 -18.55 2.77 4.46
CA ARG A 167 -18.92 1.35 4.52
C ARG A 167 -18.17 0.67 5.65
N ALA A 168 -18.92 0.04 6.54
CA ALA A 168 -18.38 -0.69 7.66
C ALA A 168 -17.80 -2.02 7.20
N ILE A 169 -16.60 -2.36 7.64
CA ILE A 169 -15.98 -3.67 7.39
C ILE A 169 -16.41 -4.60 8.53
N VAL A 170 -17.38 -5.47 8.28
CA VAL A 170 -17.96 -6.30 9.35
C VAL A 170 -17.28 -7.65 9.44
N ALA A 171 -17.18 -8.35 8.32
CA ALA A 171 -16.66 -9.71 8.30
C ALA A 171 -15.62 -9.92 7.21
N LYS A 172 -14.64 -10.75 7.53
CA LYS A 172 -13.73 -11.36 6.58
C LYS A 172 -13.91 -12.87 6.63
N ILE A 173 -14.32 -13.43 5.49
CA ILE A 173 -14.64 -14.85 5.36
C ILE A 173 -13.51 -15.51 4.59
N LYS A 174 -12.96 -16.60 5.12
CA LYS A 174 -11.90 -17.35 4.45
C LYS A 174 -12.51 -18.22 3.36
N THR A 175 -11.93 -18.20 2.16
CA THR A 175 -12.43 -19.00 1.03
C THR A 175 -11.79 -20.38 0.94
N GLY A 176 -10.66 -20.60 1.63
CA GLY A 176 -9.87 -21.83 1.46
C GLY A 176 -9.14 -21.94 0.12
N VAL A 177 -9.33 -20.98 -0.78
CA VAL A 177 -8.50 -20.81 -1.97
C VAL A 177 -7.16 -20.26 -1.48
N ALA A 178 -6.07 -20.92 -1.88
CA ALA A 178 -4.74 -20.41 -1.60
C ALA A 178 -4.63 -18.98 -2.17
N PRO A 179 -3.91 -18.06 -1.51
CA PRO A 179 -3.52 -16.82 -2.17
C PRO A 179 -2.92 -17.19 -3.51
N LYS A 180 -3.58 -16.77 -4.59
CA LYS A 180 -2.94 -16.81 -5.90
C LYS A 180 -1.65 -16.03 -5.67
N LYS A 181 -0.49 -16.65 -5.90
CA LYS A 181 0.72 -15.86 -6.12
C LYS A 181 0.31 -14.96 -7.27
N GLU A 182 0.01 -13.71 -6.96
CA GLU A 182 -0.16 -12.72 -8.00
C GLU A 182 1.22 -12.64 -8.63
N GLU A 183 1.41 -13.37 -9.73
CA GLU A 183 2.60 -13.22 -10.56
C GLU A 183 2.70 -11.73 -10.89
N GLY A 184 3.70 -11.08 -10.31
CA GLY A 184 3.92 -9.64 -10.47
C GLY A 184 3.37 -8.71 -9.38
N LYS A 185 2.65 -9.16 -8.34
CA LYS A 185 2.43 -8.31 -7.14
C LYS A 185 3.31 -8.76 -5.98
N ARG A 186 4.30 -7.90 -5.71
CA ARG A 186 5.20 -7.95 -4.57
C ARG A 186 4.43 -7.97 -3.24
N GLY A 187 4.83 -8.81 -2.29
CA GLY A 187 4.32 -8.75 -0.93
C GLY A 187 4.68 -7.43 -0.26
N ALA A 188 3.77 -6.87 0.54
CA ALA A 188 3.95 -5.55 1.17
C ALA A 188 5.26 -5.40 1.96
N THR A 189 5.86 -6.50 2.42
CA THR A 189 7.11 -6.47 3.20
C THR A 189 8.36 -6.89 2.43
N ASP A 190 8.21 -7.42 1.21
CA ASP A 190 9.33 -7.96 0.42
C ASP A 190 10.31 -6.85 0.05
N ILE A 191 11.58 -7.18 -0.18
CA ILE A 191 12.52 -6.26 -0.84
C ILE A 191 12.32 -6.43 -2.35
N PRO A 192 11.94 -5.37 -3.09
CA PRO A 192 11.65 -5.48 -4.51
C PRO A 192 12.94 -5.68 -5.28
N THR A 193 12.83 -6.24 -6.48
CA THR A 193 13.95 -6.36 -7.42
C THR A 193 13.60 -5.67 -8.72
N LEU A 194 14.58 -5.00 -9.32
CA LEU A 194 14.51 -4.37 -10.63
C LEU A 194 15.66 -4.88 -11.49
N PHE A 195 15.43 -5.07 -12.78
CA PHE A 195 16.44 -5.52 -13.74
C PHE A 195 16.63 -4.49 -14.86
N PRO A 196 17.34 -3.37 -14.62
CA PRO A 196 17.58 -2.37 -15.67
C PRO A 196 18.35 -2.98 -16.83
N VAL A 197 17.85 -2.73 -18.03
CA VAL A 197 18.43 -3.24 -19.27
C VAL A 197 19.35 -2.19 -19.85
N LYS A 198 20.54 -2.62 -20.28
CA LYS A 198 21.48 -1.76 -21.01
C LYS A 198 20.84 -1.29 -22.31
N LEU A 199 20.91 0.02 -22.56
CA LEU A 199 20.45 0.64 -23.79
C LEU A 199 21.21 0.07 -24.99
N ALA A 200 20.51 -0.08 -26.11
CA ALA A 200 21.15 -0.36 -27.38
C ALA A 200 21.98 0.86 -27.84
N LYS A 201 22.99 0.62 -28.69
CA LYS A 201 23.95 1.67 -29.12
C LYS A 201 23.27 2.88 -29.81
N ASP A 202 22.11 2.67 -30.42
CA ASP A 202 21.33 3.68 -31.13
C ASP A 202 20.17 4.25 -30.29
N GLU A 203 19.86 3.65 -29.14
CA GLU A 203 18.93 4.20 -28.15
C GLU A 203 19.61 5.36 -27.41
N LYS A 204 18.87 6.44 -27.18
CA LYS A 204 19.35 7.62 -26.46
C LYS A 204 18.25 8.12 -25.53
N ILE A 205 18.68 8.71 -24.43
CA ILE A 205 17.85 9.45 -23.49
C ILE A 205 18.37 10.89 -23.46
N VAL A 206 17.48 11.84 -23.75
CA VAL A 206 17.72 13.28 -23.73
C VAL A 206 17.20 13.80 -22.40
N ILE A 207 18.10 14.31 -21.56
CA ILE A 207 17.71 14.83 -20.23
C ILE A 207 17.01 16.18 -20.38
N ASP A 208 15.69 16.15 -20.52
CA ASP A 208 14.82 17.31 -20.64
C ASP A 208 13.59 17.28 -19.70
N GLY A 209 13.48 16.22 -18.89
CA GLY A 209 12.42 16.04 -17.91
C GLY A 209 11.17 15.41 -18.50
N ARG A 210 11.19 14.96 -19.76
CA ARG A 210 10.03 14.36 -20.43
C ARG A 210 10.20 12.84 -20.56
N PRO A 211 9.14 12.07 -20.32
CA PRO A 211 9.21 10.60 -20.39
C PRO A 211 8.98 10.06 -21.81
N ASP A 212 9.07 10.91 -22.85
CA ASP A 212 8.63 10.60 -24.22
C ASP A 212 9.73 10.02 -25.13
N ASP A 213 10.97 9.95 -24.64
CA ASP A 213 12.02 9.16 -25.29
C ASP A 213 11.63 7.68 -25.42
N LYS A 214 11.82 7.13 -26.63
CA LYS A 214 11.49 5.73 -26.92
C LYS A 214 12.19 4.73 -25.99
N ALA A 215 13.40 5.06 -25.54
CA ALA A 215 14.18 4.24 -24.61
C ALA A 215 13.43 3.97 -23.29
N TRP A 216 12.63 4.93 -22.81
CA TRP A 216 11.82 4.75 -21.60
C TRP A 216 10.66 3.76 -21.76
N GLY A 217 10.27 3.43 -23.00
CA GLY A 217 9.23 2.44 -23.27
C GLY A 217 9.65 1.02 -22.92
N GLY A 218 10.95 0.70 -23.00
CA GLY A 218 11.51 -0.61 -22.67
C GLY A 218 12.29 -0.67 -21.35
N ALA A 219 12.43 0.46 -20.66
CA ALA A 219 13.17 0.55 -19.40
C ALA A 219 12.47 -0.20 -18.26
N ALA A 220 13.27 -0.71 -17.32
CA ALA A 220 12.74 -1.41 -16.15
C ALA A 220 12.00 -0.43 -15.25
N SER A 221 10.76 -0.74 -14.89
CA SER A 221 9.92 0.11 -14.04
C SER A 221 9.73 -0.49 -12.65
N THR A 222 9.68 0.36 -11.64
CA THR A 222 9.37 -0.01 -10.26
C THR A 222 7.91 -0.42 -10.05
N GLY A 223 7.02 -0.05 -10.96
CA GLY A 223 5.59 0.07 -10.67
C GLY A 223 5.29 1.20 -9.68
N PRO A 224 4.02 1.32 -9.22
CA PRO A 224 3.62 2.32 -8.25
C PRO A 224 4.39 2.20 -6.94
N PHE A 225 4.77 3.34 -6.38
CA PHE A 225 5.30 3.42 -5.02
C PHE A 225 4.23 3.01 -4.00
N VAL A 226 4.72 2.55 -2.85
CA VAL A 226 3.93 2.09 -1.71
C VAL A 226 4.10 3.03 -0.53
N ASP A 227 3.19 2.92 0.44
CA ASP A 227 3.33 3.63 1.70
C ASP A 227 4.63 3.22 2.39
N VAL A 228 5.45 4.19 2.76
CA VAL A 228 6.83 3.95 3.25
C VAL A 228 6.84 3.18 4.58
N GLY A 229 5.81 3.37 5.41
CA GLY A 229 5.69 2.78 6.75
C GLY A 229 5.10 1.38 6.79
N SER A 230 4.21 1.03 5.86
CA SER A 230 3.46 -0.23 5.87
C SER A 230 3.68 -1.11 4.64
N GLY A 231 4.17 -0.54 3.54
CA GLY A 231 4.33 -1.22 2.26
C GLY A 231 3.02 -1.52 1.52
N ARG A 232 1.90 -0.99 2.01
CA ARG A 232 0.60 -1.10 1.34
C ARG A 232 0.50 -0.10 0.18
N SER A 233 -0.52 -0.28 -0.65
CA SER A 233 -0.85 0.68 -1.70
C SER A 233 -0.94 2.10 -1.13
N ALA A 234 -0.25 3.04 -1.77
CA ALA A 234 -0.29 4.47 -1.44
C ALA A 234 -1.32 5.23 -2.28
N ALA A 235 -2.35 4.55 -2.83
CA ALA A 235 -3.34 5.18 -3.71
C ALA A 235 -4.12 6.33 -3.05
N SER A 236 -4.15 6.39 -1.72
CA SER A 236 -4.78 7.47 -0.95
C SER A 236 -3.80 8.54 -0.45
N TYR A 237 -2.49 8.39 -0.71
CA TYR A 237 -1.51 9.42 -0.37
C TYR A 237 -1.59 10.56 -1.38
N PRO A 238 -1.51 11.84 -0.94
CA PRO A 238 -1.55 12.99 -1.84
C PRO A 238 -0.42 12.96 -2.87
N VAL A 239 0.79 12.63 -2.42
CA VAL A 239 1.98 12.45 -3.25
C VAL A 239 2.28 10.97 -3.46
N THR A 240 2.46 10.55 -4.72
CA THR A 240 2.89 9.19 -5.07
C THR A 240 3.74 9.21 -6.33
N GLY A 241 4.35 8.08 -6.71
CA GLY A 241 5.17 8.05 -7.92
C GLY A 241 5.46 6.68 -8.49
N THR A 242 6.19 6.70 -9.59
CA THR A 242 6.84 5.54 -10.21
C THR A 242 8.24 5.94 -10.63
N ALA A 243 9.15 4.97 -10.73
CA ALA A 243 10.46 5.18 -11.33
C ALA A 243 10.73 4.19 -12.46
N LYS A 244 11.58 4.62 -13.40
CA LYS A 244 12.21 3.78 -14.40
C LYS A 244 13.72 3.95 -14.33
N VAL A 245 14.43 2.85 -14.57
CA VAL A 245 15.89 2.84 -14.61
C VAL A 245 16.36 2.17 -15.90
N ALA A 246 17.31 2.83 -16.56
CA ALA A 246 18.04 2.33 -17.72
C ALA A 246 19.52 2.70 -17.58
N TRP A 247 20.39 2.15 -18.43
CA TRP A 247 21.81 2.46 -18.35
C TRP A 247 22.56 2.24 -19.66
N ASP A 248 23.71 2.88 -19.80
CA ASP A 248 24.69 2.64 -20.86
C ASP A 248 26.12 2.57 -20.31
N ASP A 249 27.13 2.64 -21.18
CA ASP A 249 28.53 2.57 -20.76
C ASP A 249 29.01 3.79 -19.96
N GLU A 250 28.29 4.91 -20.01
CA GLU A 250 28.69 6.18 -19.39
C GLU A 250 27.85 6.53 -18.17
N ASN A 251 26.54 6.27 -18.21
CA ASN A 251 25.58 6.75 -17.23
C ASN A 251 24.57 5.69 -16.78
N MET A 252 24.15 5.84 -15.52
CA MET A 252 22.86 5.38 -15.04
C MET A 252 21.81 6.45 -15.33
N TYR A 253 20.67 6.05 -15.88
CA TYR A 253 19.52 6.92 -16.16
C TYR A 253 18.38 6.60 -15.22
N VAL A 254 17.79 7.64 -14.62
CA VAL A 254 16.64 7.53 -13.73
C VAL A 254 15.56 8.51 -14.17
N LEU A 255 14.34 8.01 -14.30
CA LEU A 255 13.13 8.80 -14.54
C LEU A 255 12.18 8.55 -13.37
N ILE A 256 11.73 9.60 -12.69
CA ILE A 256 10.72 9.52 -11.62
C ILE A 256 9.53 10.37 -12.01
N GLU A 257 8.38 9.74 -12.16
CA GLU A 257 7.11 10.44 -12.37
C GLU A 257 6.39 10.54 -11.03
N VAL A 258 6.23 11.76 -10.52
CA VAL A 258 5.52 12.07 -9.28
C VAL A 258 4.14 12.60 -9.63
N THR A 259 3.13 12.01 -9.00
CA THR A 259 1.75 12.52 -8.98
C THR A 259 1.57 13.33 -7.72
N ASP A 260 1.19 14.59 -7.88
CA ASP A 260 0.97 15.52 -6.78
C ASP A 260 -0.07 16.58 -7.19
N PRO A 261 -1.19 16.73 -6.46
CA PRO A 261 -2.19 17.75 -6.77
C PRO A 261 -1.83 19.17 -6.34
N ASP A 262 -0.79 19.38 -5.53
CA ASP A 262 -0.38 20.70 -5.00
C ASP A 262 1.15 20.83 -4.97
N VAL A 263 1.76 21.22 -6.09
CA VAL A 263 3.22 21.19 -6.23
C VAL A 263 3.88 22.39 -5.56
N VAL A 264 4.70 22.13 -4.55
CA VAL A 264 5.48 23.10 -3.77
C VAL A 264 6.98 22.85 -3.94
N GLY A 265 7.70 23.80 -4.52
CA GLY A 265 9.10 23.54 -4.92
C GLY A 265 10.00 24.76 -5.12
N TYR A 266 9.55 25.99 -4.83
CA TYR A 266 10.40 27.15 -5.08
C TYR A 266 11.47 27.35 -4.01
N PHE A 267 12.73 27.52 -4.44
CA PHE A 267 13.87 27.96 -3.61
C PHE A 267 14.45 29.25 -4.19
N THR A 268 14.66 30.26 -3.35
CA THR A 268 15.33 31.50 -3.74
C THR A 268 16.84 31.40 -3.52
N ASP A 269 17.32 31.93 -2.40
CA ASP A 269 18.72 31.97 -2.01
C ASP A 269 18.85 31.83 -0.49
N LYS A 270 20.05 31.46 -0.03
CA LYS A 270 20.35 31.20 1.38
C LYS A 270 20.18 32.43 2.28
N ALA A 271 20.40 33.64 1.78
CA ALA A 271 20.23 34.85 2.58
C ALA A 271 18.74 35.12 2.84
N SER A 272 17.90 34.88 1.83
CA SER A 272 16.45 35.07 1.90
C SER A 272 15.72 33.93 2.65
N GLN A 273 16.19 32.69 2.51
CA GLN A 273 15.56 31.49 3.09
C GLN A 273 16.54 30.66 3.95
N PRO A 274 17.20 31.21 4.98
CA PRO A 274 18.33 30.53 5.65
C PRO A 274 18.01 29.16 6.29
N LYS A 275 16.74 28.82 6.49
CA LYS A 275 16.29 27.52 7.02
C LYS A 275 16.12 26.43 5.95
N ASP A 276 16.07 26.81 4.68
CA ASP A 276 15.88 25.91 3.53
C ASP A 276 17.22 25.58 2.85
N TRP A 277 18.35 25.95 3.47
CA TRP A 277 19.68 25.75 2.91
C TRP A 277 20.63 25.17 3.95
N THR A 278 21.48 24.26 3.53
CA THR A 278 22.50 23.67 4.39
C THR A 278 23.58 24.68 4.74
N ALA A 279 24.39 24.34 5.76
CA ALA A 279 25.55 25.11 6.17
C ALA A 279 26.54 25.28 5.01
N THR A 280 26.66 24.29 4.12
CA THR A 280 27.53 24.35 2.93
C THR A 280 26.90 25.09 1.76
N GLY A 281 25.57 25.31 1.77
CA GLY A 281 24.86 26.07 0.76
C GLY A 281 24.14 25.24 -0.29
N GLN A 282 23.86 23.95 -0.02
CA GLN A 282 22.91 23.17 -0.80
C GLN A 282 21.46 23.48 -0.38
N PRO A 283 20.47 23.40 -1.28
CA PRO A 283 19.06 23.49 -0.91
C PRO A 283 18.63 22.24 -0.14
N MET A 284 17.92 22.40 0.97
CA MET A 284 17.34 21.31 1.76
C MET A 284 16.03 20.85 1.14
N THR A 285 16.09 20.16 0.00
CA THR A 285 14.92 19.86 -0.84
C THR A 285 13.83 19.06 -0.13
N TRP A 286 14.15 18.31 0.93
CA TRP A 286 13.19 17.59 1.78
C TRP A 286 12.24 18.49 2.59
N THR A 287 12.47 19.81 2.66
CA THR A 287 11.54 20.76 3.32
C THR A 287 10.36 21.14 2.43
N LYS A 288 10.32 20.66 1.18
CA LYS A 288 9.26 20.87 0.18
C LYS A 288 9.06 19.56 -0.61
N ASP A 289 8.41 19.63 -1.77
CA ASP A 289 8.28 18.45 -2.62
C ASP A 289 9.60 18.10 -3.26
N THR A 290 9.92 16.81 -3.29
CA THR A 290 11.12 16.33 -3.94
C THR A 290 11.02 14.85 -4.31
N ALA A 291 11.72 14.45 -5.37
CA ALA A 291 12.01 13.06 -5.63
C ALA A 291 13.38 12.72 -5.04
N GLU A 292 13.49 11.63 -4.28
CA GLU A 292 14.74 11.18 -3.68
C GLU A 292 15.21 9.85 -4.29
N ILE A 293 16.52 9.74 -4.51
CA ILE A 293 17.23 8.57 -5.02
C ILE A 293 18.29 8.20 -3.98
N MET A 294 18.15 7.02 -3.39
CA MET A 294 19.12 6.44 -2.46
C MET A 294 19.86 5.29 -3.13
N ILE A 295 21.18 5.23 -2.97
CA ILE A 295 22.03 4.31 -3.74
C ILE A 295 23.11 3.72 -2.86
N ASP A 296 23.15 2.40 -2.75
CA ASP A 296 24.18 1.59 -2.12
C ASP A 296 24.83 0.71 -3.22
N PRO A 297 25.99 1.13 -3.77
CA PRO A 297 26.55 0.51 -4.96
C PRO A 297 27.20 -0.86 -4.77
N ASP A 298 27.54 -1.30 -3.55
CA ASP A 298 28.05 -2.66 -3.35
C ASP A 298 26.94 -3.69 -3.05
N GLY A 299 25.75 -3.18 -2.73
CA GLY A 299 24.51 -3.93 -2.58
C GLY A 299 24.41 -4.73 -1.27
N ASP A 300 25.30 -4.52 -0.31
CA ASP A 300 25.32 -5.29 0.93
C ASP A 300 24.22 -4.85 1.93
N GLY A 301 23.73 -3.61 1.80
CA GLY A 301 22.67 -3.05 2.62
C GLY A 301 23.08 -2.80 4.08
N ASP A 302 24.37 -2.65 4.36
CA ASP A 302 24.92 -2.50 5.71
C ASP A 302 24.86 -1.05 6.25
N ASN A 303 24.34 -0.13 5.40
CA ASN A 303 24.20 1.29 5.67
C ASN A 303 25.50 2.10 5.67
N LYS A 304 26.55 1.61 5.02
CA LYS A 304 27.77 2.36 4.74
C LYS A 304 27.86 2.72 3.26
N ASP A 305 28.76 3.65 2.97
CA ASP A 305 29.24 3.96 1.62
C ASP A 305 28.14 4.22 0.58
N TYR A 306 27.03 4.79 1.03
CA TYR A 306 25.84 5.02 0.23
C TYR A 306 25.67 6.51 -0.11
N TYR A 307 24.83 6.77 -1.10
CA TYR A 307 24.62 8.08 -1.71
C TYR A 307 23.16 8.49 -1.65
N GLU A 308 22.94 9.79 -1.63
CA GLU A 308 21.64 10.45 -1.70
C GLU A 308 21.67 11.52 -2.79
N ILE A 309 20.64 11.52 -3.62
CA ILE A 309 20.35 12.60 -4.56
C ILE A 309 18.87 12.92 -4.39
N GLN A 310 18.53 14.18 -4.16
CA GLN A 310 17.17 14.67 -4.19
C GLN A 310 17.03 15.74 -5.28
N ILE A 311 15.95 15.67 -6.06
CA ILE A 311 15.68 16.58 -7.18
C ILE A 311 14.25 17.07 -7.06
N ASN A 312 14.09 18.38 -6.91
CA ASN A 312 12.80 19.00 -6.62
C ASN A 312 12.10 19.54 -7.89
N PRO A 313 10.83 19.98 -7.82
CA PRO A 313 10.07 20.52 -8.97
C PRO A 313 10.74 21.69 -9.70
N ALA A 314 11.55 22.50 -9.02
CA ALA A 314 12.30 23.61 -9.59
C ALA A 314 13.70 23.18 -10.12
N ASN A 315 13.95 21.88 -10.26
CA ASN A 315 15.22 21.27 -10.63
C ASN A 315 16.40 21.71 -9.73
N LYS A 316 16.12 21.99 -8.46
CA LYS A 316 17.14 22.13 -7.42
C LYS A 316 17.56 20.74 -6.96
N VAL A 317 18.86 20.58 -6.72
CA VAL A 317 19.46 19.29 -6.37
C VAL A 317 20.13 19.40 -5.02
N PHE A 318 19.74 18.53 -4.10
CA PHE A 318 20.57 18.15 -2.96
C PHE A 318 21.31 16.85 -3.30
N LYS A 319 22.57 16.76 -2.92
CA LYS A 319 23.39 15.57 -3.18
C LYS A 319 24.43 15.37 -2.09
N SER A 320 24.58 14.14 -1.63
CA SER A 320 25.54 13.81 -0.59
C SER A 320 25.94 12.34 -0.64
N GLN A 321 27.10 12.03 -0.06
CA GLN A 321 27.53 10.67 0.22
C GLN A 321 27.70 10.47 1.73
N PHE A 322 27.52 9.24 2.20
CA PHE A 322 27.51 8.90 3.62
C PHE A 322 28.52 7.78 3.93
N ASP A 323 29.10 7.84 5.13
CA ASP A 323 30.01 6.82 5.65
C ASP A 323 29.29 5.73 6.42
N GLY A 324 28.17 6.09 7.04
CA GLY A 324 27.35 5.21 7.86
C GLY A 324 25.91 5.73 7.93
N TYR A 325 25.07 5.05 8.72
CA TYR A 325 23.64 5.39 8.86
C TYR A 325 23.42 6.86 9.23
N ASN A 326 23.06 7.67 8.23
CA ASN A 326 22.90 9.12 8.30
C ASN A 326 24.11 9.84 8.91
N THR A 327 25.33 9.37 8.60
CA THR A 327 26.58 9.95 9.09
C THR A 327 27.62 10.16 7.99
N PRO A 328 28.50 11.18 8.10
CA PRO A 328 28.54 12.21 9.15
C PRO A 328 27.32 13.14 9.09
N LYS A 329 26.94 13.77 10.22
CA LYS A 329 25.79 14.68 10.28
C LYS A 329 26.00 15.72 11.36
N THR A 330 25.80 16.99 11.00
CA THR A 330 25.79 18.10 11.95
C THR A 330 24.42 18.77 11.95
N ASP A 331 23.68 18.70 13.04
CA ASP A 331 22.39 19.39 13.14
C ASP A 331 22.57 20.88 13.54
N PRO A 332 21.64 21.78 13.15
CA PRO A 332 20.42 21.50 12.39
C PRO A 332 20.53 21.77 10.87
N GLN A 333 21.61 22.40 10.40
CA GLN A 333 21.78 22.81 8.99
C GLN A 333 22.80 21.99 8.21
N GLY A 334 23.32 20.90 8.76
CA GLY A 334 24.34 20.11 8.09
C GLY A 334 25.77 20.62 8.36
N PRO A 335 26.77 20.07 7.66
CA PRO A 335 26.59 19.16 6.52
C PRO A 335 25.92 17.84 6.91
N PHE A 336 25.04 17.35 6.05
CA PHE A 336 24.44 16.02 6.09
C PHE A 336 25.19 15.14 5.10
N GLY A 337 26.01 14.22 5.61
CA GLY A 337 26.99 13.50 4.83
C GLY A 337 28.12 14.41 4.34
N HIS A 338 28.73 14.00 3.23
CA HIS A 338 29.75 14.76 2.52
C HIS A 338 29.10 15.49 1.34
N GLU A 339 28.60 16.70 1.61
CA GLU A 339 27.92 17.58 0.65
C GLU A 339 28.86 18.19 -0.42
N ASP A 340 30.17 17.93 -0.35
CA ASP A 340 31.16 18.30 -1.37
C ASP A 340 31.27 17.27 -2.50
N TRP A 341 30.63 16.10 -2.34
CA TRP A 341 30.52 15.11 -3.42
C TRP A 341 29.76 15.69 -4.62
N ASP A 342 30.37 15.62 -5.79
CA ASP A 342 29.79 16.11 -7.03
C ASP A 342 29.73 15.01 -8.10
N PRO A 343 28.55 14.41 -8.36
CA PRO A 343 28.38 13.31 -9.29
C PRO A 343 28.58 13.74 -10.76
N LYS A 344 28.73 15.04 -11.05
CA LYS A 344 28.75 15.59 -12.43
C LYS A 344 27.53 15.15 -13.26
N MET A 345 26.39 14.93 -12.57
CA MET A 345 25.13 14.51 -13.17
C MET A 345 24.48 15.62 -13.99
N LYS A 346 23.58 15.24 -14.90
CA LYS A 346 22.62 16.13 -15.54
C LYS A 346 21.23 15.79 -15.02
N SER A 347 20.41 16.80 -14.74
CA SER A 347 19.00 16.63 -14.39
C SER A 347 18.13 17.67 -15.08
N ALA A 348 16.89 17.27 -15.36
CA ALA A 348 15.84 18.14 -15.85
C ALA A 348 14.50 17.74 -15.21
N VAL A 349 13.61 18.72 -15.10
CA VAL A 349 12.30 18.52 -14.49
C VAL A 349 11.22 19.16 -15.36
N PHE A 350 10.14 18.43 -15.59
CA PHE A 350 8.95 18.93 -16.25
C PHE A 350 7.76 18.89 -15.29
N VAL A 351 7.24 20.07 -14.92
CA VAL A 351 6.04 20.19 -14.09
C VAL A 351 4.79 20.15 -14.96
N ARG A 352 3.85 19.26 -14.60
CA ARG A 352 2.53 19.12 -15.21
C ARG A 352 1.50 19.87 -14.35
N GLY A 353 1.59 21.20 -14.39
CA GLY A 353 0.85 22.06 -13.48
C GLY A 353 1.57 23.40 -13.31
N THR A 354 1.49 23.96 -12.11
CA THR A 354 2.27 25.12 -11.68
C THR A 354 3.07 24.80 -10.42
N ILE A 355 4.01 25.67 -10.05
CA ILE A 355 4.76 25.54 -8.79
C ILE A 355 4.28 26.66 -7.87
N ASP A 356 4.04 26.33 -6.60
CA ASP A 356 3.70 27.28 -5.52
C ASP A 356 2.45 28.13 -5.82
N LYS A 357 1.39 27.50 -6.34
CA LYS A 357 0.11 28.19 -6.61
C LYS A 357 -1.04 27.58 -5.80
N PRO A 358 -1.23 28.05 -4.55
CA PRO A 358 -2.25 27.50 -3.68
C PRO A 358 -3.65 27.55 -4.29
N GLY A 359 -4.36 26.43 -4.21
CA GLY A 359 -5.78 26.33 -4.58
C GLY A 359 -6.06 26.08 -6.06
N ASP A 360 -5.05 25.86 -6.89
CA ASP A 360 -5.27 25.14 -8.15
C ASP A 360 -5.10 23.62 -7.96
N LYS A 361 -5.02 22.89 -9.07
CA LYS A 361 -4.90 21.44 -9.06
C LYS A 361 -3.88 21.04 -10.11
N ASP A 362 -2.76 20.52 -9.64
CA ASP A 362 -1.70 20.01 -10.47
C ASP A 362 -1.89 18.52 -10.77
N VAL A 363 -1.09 18.01 -11.71
CA VAL A 363 -0.95 16.57 -11.96
C VAL A 363 0.31 16.04 -11.26
N GLY A 364 1.33 16.88 -11.11
CA GLY A 364 2.61 16.54 -10.50
C GLY A 364 3.79 16.94 -11.40
N TYR A 365 4.89 16.21 -11.33
CA TYR A 365 6.12 16.53 -12.05
C TYR A 365 6.92 15.29 -12.44
N VAL A 366 7.81 15.46 -13.41
CA VAL A 366 8.69 14.39 -13.90
C VAL A 366 10.12 14.83 -13.69
N VAL A 367 10.89 14.01 -12.97
CA VAL A 367 12.32 14.16 -12.78
C VAL A 367 13.03 13.20 -13.72
N GLU A 368 14.04 13.70 -14.43
CA GLU A 368 14.89 12.89 -15.28
C GLU A 368 16.36 13.21 -15.00
N ALA A 369 17.18 12.18 -14.82
CA ALA A 369 18.59 12.32 -14.47
C ALA A 369 19.50 11.34 -15.23
N ALA A 370 20.66 11.82 -15.66
CA ALA A 370 21.79 11.03 -16.10
C ALA A 370 22.93 11.18 -15.08
N ILE A 371 23.30 10.08 -14.45
CA ILE A 371 24.32 10.03 -13.39
C ILE A 371 25.51 9.22 -13.90
N PRO A 372 26.67 9.87 -14.14
CA PRO A 372 27.86 9.18 -14.60
C PRO A 372 28.30 8.08 -13.63
N TRP A 373 28.73 6.93 -14.17
CA TRP A 373 29.20 5.83 -13.31
C TRP A 373 30.38 6.22 -12.42
N ALA A 374 31.22 7.15 -12.88
CA ALA A 374 32.34 7.70 -12.13
C ALA A 374 31.94 8.35 -10.80
N ALA A 375 30.65 8.70 -10.59
CA ALA A 375 30.17 9.29 -9.35
C ALA A 375 30.27 8.33 -8.14
N PHE A 376 30.24 7.02 -8.38
CA PHE A 376 30.13 5.99 -7.36
C PHE A 376 31.49 5.38 -7.01
N GLU A 377 32.50 6.22 -6.76
CA GLU A 377 33.86 5.77 -6.45
C GLU A 377 33.93 4.91 -5.18
N LYS A 378 33.10 5.27 -4.19
CA LYS A 378 32.92 4.58 -2.93
C LYS A 378 31.84 3.50 -3.08
N GLY A 379 32.04 2.35 -2.45
CA GLY A 379 31.15 1.19 -2.56
C GLY A 379 31.27 0.43 -3.89
N ALA A 380 31.15 1.08 -5.04
CA ALA A 380 31.04 0.35 -6.31
C ALA A 380 32.32 -0.42 -6.65
N LYS A 381 32.19 -1.73 -6.85
CA LYS A 381 33.29 -2.63 -7.26
C LYS A 381 33.67 -2.45 -8.73
N THR A 382 32.69 -2.13 -9.56
CA THR A 382 32.76 -2.04 -11.03
C THR A 382 31.91 -0.86 -11.51
N ARG A 383 32.45 -0.09 -12.46
CA ARG A 383 31.84 1.12 -13.03
C ARG A 383 32.14 1.18 -14.54
N PRO A 384 31.17 1.00 -15.45
CA PRO A 384 29.79 0.56 -15.17
C PRO A 384 29.74 -0.82 -14.49
N PRO A 385 28.65 -1.15 -13.79
CA PRO A 385 28.38 -2.49 -13.32
C PRO A 385 28.33 -3.50 -14.47
N LYS A 386 28.71 -4.75 -14.19
CA LYS A 386 28.58 -5.85 -15.15
C LYS A 386 27.17 -6.45 -15.07
N PRO A 387 26.66 -7.04 -16.16
CA PRO A 387 25.42 -7.81 -16.09
C PRO A 387 25.50 -8.88 -14.99
N GLY A 388 24.51 -8.91 -14.10
CA GLY A 388 24.46 -9.76 -12.91
C GLY A 388 24.93 -9.09 -11.61
N ASP A 389 25.70 -8.00 -11.68
CA ASP A 389 26.02 -7.19 -10.50
C ASP A 389 24.72 -6.64 -9.90
N THR A 390 24.60 -6.65 -8.58
CA THR A 390 23.40 -6.19 -7.87
C THR A 390 23.76 -5.07 -6.92
N TRP A 391 23.14 -3.91 -7.13
CA TRP A 391 23.19 -2.77 -6.23
C TRP A 391 21.92 -2.73 -5.39
N ARG A 392 21.92 -1.87 -4.38
CA ARG A 392 20.72 -1.55 -3.62
C ARG A 392 20.33 -0.10 -3.88
N MET A 393 19.07 0.13 -4.23
CA MET A 393 18.56 1.48 -4.48
C MET A 393 17.15 1.66 -3.93
N ASN A 394 16.78 2.90 -3.62
CA ASN A 394 15.39 3.24 -3.36
C ASN A 394 15.03 4.57 -4.00
N PHE A 395 13.74 4.74 -4.27
CA PHE A 395 13.19 5.93 -4.89
C PHE A 395 12.02 6.40 -4.04
N TYR A 396 11.93 7.69 -3.78
CA TYR A 396 10.85 8.27 -3.00
C TYR A 396 10.21 9.43 -3.74
N ALA A 397 8.91 9.58 -3.56
CA ALA A 397 8.18 10.81 -3.86
C ALA A 397 7.78 11.43 -2.53
N MET A 398 8.32 12.60 -2.24
CA MET A 398 8.26 13.22 -0.92
C MET A 398 7.53 14.55 -0.95
N GLU A 399 6.82 14.81 0.15
CA GLU A 399 6.20 16.08 0.52
C GLU A 399 6.49 16.29 2.01
N ASN A 400 7.08 17.43 2.38
CA ASN A 400 7.31 17.83 3.78
C ASN A 400 7.98 16.74 4.66
N ASN A 401 9.07 16.14 4.17
CA ASN A 401 9.84 15.09 4.86
C ASN A 401 9.05 13.78 5.14
N GLY A 402 7.90 13.61 4.50
CA GLY A 402 7.14 12.36 4.40
C GLY A 402 6.97 11.95 2.94
N GLY A 403 6.45 10.76 2.66
CA GLY A 403 6.25 10.36 1.27
C GLY A 403 5.97 8.88 1.05
N THR A 404 6.00 8.51 -0.22
CA THR A 404 5.87 7.13 -0.70
C THR A 404 7.22 6.65 -1.23
N ALA A 405 7.40 5.33 -1.30
CA ALA A 405 8.68 4.75 -1.70
C ALA A 405 8.50 3.57 -2.66
N TRP A 406 9.50 3.31 -3.50
CA TRP A 406 9.57 2.04 -4.21
C TRP A 406 9.64 0.89 -3.21
N SER A 407 10.54 0.93 -2.24
CA SER A 407 10.65 -0.05 -1.17
C SER A 407 10.32 0.55 0.21
N PRO A 408 9.41 -0.03 1.01
CA PRO A 408 9.03 0.50 2.30
C PRO A 408 10.09 0.15 3.36
N ILE A 409 10.29 1.08 4.29
CA ILE A 409 11.19 0.92 5.44
C ILE A 409 10.50 0.20 6.60
N LEU A 410 9.17 0.06 6.57
CA LEU A 410 8.40 -0.68 7.57
C LEU A 410 8.60 -0.16 9.00
N GLY A 411 8.71 1.17 9.16
CA GLY A 411 9.00 1.83 10.43
C GLY A 411 10.43 1.66 10.96
N GLN A 412 11.35 1.10 10.16
CA GLN A 412 12.75 0.88 10.58
C GLN A 412 13.61 2.14 10.40
N GLY A 413 13.35 3.16 11.20
CA GLY A 413 14.13 4.41 11.21
C GLY A 413 13.65 5.40 10.16
N ASN A 414 14.58 5.93 9.36
CA ASN A 414 14.31 6.93 8.33
C ASN A 414 14.64 6.40 6.92
N PHE A 415 14.62 7.27 5.92
CA PHE A 415 14.83 6.89 4.51
C PHE A 415 16.25 6.40 4.23
N HIS A 416 17.24 6.70 5.08
CA HIS A 416 18.60 6.17 4.99
C HIS A 416 18.69 4.72 5.51
N ARG A 417 17.79 3.81 5.10
CA ARG A 417 17.79 2.41 5.55
C ARG A 417 18.20 1.46 4.42
N ALA A 418 19.51 1.35 4.17
CA ALA A 418 20.06 0.59 3.04
C ALA A 418 19.63 -0.89 3.00
N SER A 419 19.50 -1.52 4.17
CA SER A 419 18.96 -2.89 4.27
C SER A 419 17.56 -3.07 3.66
N ARG A 420 16.80 -1.98 3.50
CA ARG A 420 15.45 -1.93 2.91
C ARG A 420 15.41 -1.38 1.49
N PHE A 421 16.52 -0.86 0.96
CA PHE A 421 16.62 -0.51 -0.45
C PHE A 421 16.35 -1.75 -1.31
N GLY A 422 15.65 -1.55 -2.42
CA GLY A 422 15.39 -2.59 -3.40
C GLY A 422 16.64 -3.02 -4.12
N LYS A 423 16.62 -4.25 -4.65
CA LYS A 423 17.74 -4.83 -5.37
C LYS A 423 17.67 -4.43 -6.83
N VAL A 424 18.74 -3.86 -7.34
CA VAL A 424 18.85 -3.46 -8.75
C VAL A 424 19.93 -4.32 -9.38
N THR A 425 19.51 -5.33 -10.14
CA THR A 425 20.42 -6.24 -10.82
C THR A 425 20.61 -5.79 -12.26
N TRP A 426 21.81 -5.32 -12.57
CA TRP A 426 22.14 -4.78 -13.89
C TRP A 426 22.10 -5.88 -14.94
N SER A 427 21.56 -5.60 -16.12
CA SER A 427 21.31 -6.63 -17.12
C SER A 427 21.45 -6.13 -18.56
N THR A 428 21.60 -7.06 -19.51
CA THR A 428 21.40 -6.82 -20.93
C THR A 428 20.21 -7.64 -21.44
N LYS A 429 19.75 -7.34 -22.66
CA LYS A 429 18.69 -8.14 -23.31
C LYS A 429 19.08 -9.62 -23.39
N GLU A 430 20.35 -9.90 -23.68
CA GLU A 430 20.92 -11.25 -23.74
C GLU A 430 20.96 -11.94 -22.37
N SER A 431 21.36 -11.22 -21.31
CA SER A 431 21.42 -11.82 -19.97
C SER A 431 20.04 -12.15 -19.42
N ILE A 432 19.03 -11.33 -19.72
CA ILE A 432 17.63 -11.63 -19.36
C ILE A 432 17.14 -12.86 -20.13
N ALA A 433 17.37 -12.91 -21.44
CA ALA A 433 16.96 -14.05 -22.27
C ALA A 433 17.63 -15.36 -21.81
N ALA A 434 18.92 -15.32 -21.47
CA ALA A 434 19.65 -16.48 -20.96
C ALA A 434 19.10 -16.95 -19.60
N ALA A 435 18.76 -16.03 -18.69
CA ALA A 435 18.17 -16.36 -17.41
C ALA A 435 16.76 -17.00 -17.56
N ALA A 436 15.94 -16.48 -18.48
CA ALA A 436 14.63 -17.05 -18.77
C ALA A 436 14.73 -18.48 -19.34
N ALA A 437 15.62 -18.70 -20.32
CA ALA A 437 15.85 -20.02 -20.89
C ALA A 437 16.35 -21.06 -19.87
N ALA A 438 17.19 -20.63 -18.91
CA ALA A 438 17.66 -21.49 -17.82
C ALA A 438 16.54 -21.84 -16.82
N ALA A 439 15.59 -20.93 -16.58
CA ALA A 439 14.44 -21.19 -15.72
C ALA A 439 13.45 -22.19 -16.36
N ASP A 440 13.22 -22.07 -17.67
CA ASP A 440 12.31 -22.97 -18.41
C ASP A 440 12.93 -24.37 -18.61
N GLY A 441 14.25 -24.45 -18.79
CA GLY A 441 14.97 -25.73 -18.92
C GLY A 441 15.07 -26.56 -17.63
N GLY A 442 14.65 -26.01 -16.48
CA GLY A 442 14.62 -26.72 -15.19
C GLY A 442 13.35 -27.56 -14.95
N ALA A 443 12.36 -27.47 -15.83
CA ALA A 443 11.09 -28.19 -15.73
C ALA A 443 10.95 -29.26 -16.83
N GLY A 444 11.84 -30.26 -16.85
CA GLY A 444 11.74 -31.36 -17.80
C GLY A 444 12.90 -32.36 -17.72
N ASP A 445 12.78 -33.35 -16.84
CA ASP A 445 13.06 -34.78 -17.11
C ASP A 445 13.22 -35.55 -15.79
N GLY A 446 12.07 -35.88 -15.18
CA GLY A 446 11.93 -36.96 -14.20
C GLY A 446 11.34 -38.21 -14.83
N GLY A 447 11.70 -38.49 -16.09
CA GLY A 447 11.28 -39.66 -16.85
C GLY A 447 12.19 -40.85 -16.56
N ALA A 448 11.60 -41.88 -15.94
CA ALA A 448 12.25 -43.12 -15.55
C ALA A 448 13.08 -43.78 -16.68
N ALA A 449 14.33 -44.12 -16.36
CA ALA A 449 15.06 -45.19 -17.03
C ALA A 449 15.35 -46.28 -15.98
N ILE A 450 14.54 -47.35 -16.05
CA ILE A 450 14.79 -48.61 -15.37
C ILE A 450 16.01 -49.25 -16.04
N GLY A 451 17.09 -49.40 -15.29
CA GLY A 451 18.29 -50.13 -15.70
C GLY A 451 18.76 -50.99 -14.54
N ASP A 452 18.28 -52.23 -14.52
CA ASP A 452 18.65 -53.28 -13.58
C ASP A 452 20.06 -53.81 -13.90
N ALA A 453 20.97 -53.76 -12.92
CA ALA A 453 22.09 -54.70 -12.79
C ALA A 453 22.84 -54.52 -11.46
N GLY A 454 22.81 -55.57 -10.63
CA GLY A 454 24.03 -56.09 -10.00
C GLY A 454 24.30 -55.70 -8.55
N ALA A 455 23.83 -56.54 -7.63
CA ALA A 455 24.25 -56.59 -6.24
C ALA A 455 25.76 -56.73 -6.05
N LYS A 456 26.31 -56.09 -5.00
CA LYS A 456 27.30 -56.70 -4.10
C LYS A 456 27.43 -55.96 -2.77
N GLU A 457 27.60 -56.77 -1.73
CA GLU A 457 27.61 -56.50 -0.30
C GLU A 457 28.77 -55.62 0.18
N GLY A 458 28.61 -55.02 1.37
CA GLY A 458 29.74 -54.85 2.29
C GLY A 458 29.69 -53.64 3.24
N GLY A 459 29.37 -53.90 4.51
CA GLY A 459 30.10 -53.29 5.63
C GLY A 459 29.54 -52.01 6.27
N ALA A 460 28.91 -52.18 7.43
CA ALA A 460 28.98 -51.19 8.52
C ALA A 460 30.40 -51.21 9.13
N PRO A 461 30.85 -50.16 9.86
CA PRO A 461 30.43 -50.05 11.25
C PRO A 461 30.27 -48.62 11.85
N ALA A 462 29.42 -48.60 12.87
CA ALA A 462 29.53 -47.96 14.19
C ALA A 462 29.83 -46.45 14.35
N ALA A 463 28.91 -45.86 15.11
CA ALA A 463 28.93 -44.55 15.75
C ALA A 463 30.00 -44.38 16.83
N THR A 464 30.43 -43.13 17.08
CA THR A 464 30.61 -42.58 18.44
C THR A 464 30.59 -41.05 18.42
N GLY A 465 29.95 -40.44 19.43
CA GLY A 465 30.30 -39.11 19.94
C GLY A 465 29.21 -38.05 19.90
N LYS A 466 28.60 -37.80 21.07
CA LYS A 466 27.59 -36.77 21.38
C LYS A 466 28.25 -35.67 22.26
N PRO A 467 27.55 -34.65 22.79
CA PRO A 467 27.55 -33.25 22.33
C PRO A 467 28.11 -32.25 23.38
N ASP A 468 28.16 -30.96 23.03
CA ASP A 468 27.73 -29.79 23.83
C ASP A 468 28.60 -28.55 23.58
N ALA A 469 27.96 -27.43 23.22
CA ALA A 469 28.36 -26.10 23.68
C ALA A 469 27.22 -25.09 23.45
N ALA A 470 26.87 -24.41 24.55
CA ALA A 470 25.70 -23.56 24.73
C ALA A 470 25.84 -22.16 24.11
N ALA A 471 24.68 -21.54 23.88
CA ALA A 471 24.50 -20.15 23.47
C ALA A 471 24.82 -19.14 24.59
N PRO A 472 25.32 -17.94 24.27
CA PRO A 472 25.55 -16.88 25.26
C PRO A 472 24.27 -16.07 25.59
N PRO A 473 24.18 -15.44 26.78
CA PRO A 473 22.96 -14.80 27.27
C PRO A 473 22.81 -13.33 26.83
N ALA A 474 21.55 -12.89 26.78
CA ALA A 474 21.12 -11.52 26.49
C ALA A 474 21.48 -10.51 27.62
N PRO A 475 21.72 -9.23 27.29
CA PRO A 475 21.98 -8.19 28.28
C PRO A 475 20.69 -7.67 28.95
N LYS A 476 20.79 -7.47 30.27
CA LYS A 476 19.75 -6.91 31.15
C LYS A 476 19.59 -5.39 30.97
N ALA A 477 18.35 -4.96 31.14
CA ALA A 477 17.94 -3.57 31.29
C ALA A 477 18.64 -2.87 32.47
N SER A 478 19.10 -1.64 32.27
CA SER A 478 19.49 -0.70 33.31
C SER A 478 18.45 0.41 33.39
N ALA A 479 18.02 0.71 34.60
CA ALA A 479 17.17 1.84 34.96
C ALA A 479 17.93 3.18 34.82
N ALA A 480 17.12 4.24 34.75
CA ALA A 480 17.46 5.66 34.65
C ALA A 480 18.32 6.19 35.83
N PRO A 481 18.87 7.42 35.73
CA PRO A 481 18.08 8.65 35.78
C PRO A 481 18.07 9.49 34.50
#